data_AF-A0AA42Q5A9-F1
#
_entry.id   AF-A0AA42Q5A9-F1
#
_cell.length_a   1.000
_cell.length_b   1.000
_cell.length_c   1.000
_cell.angle_alpha   90.00
_cell.angle_beta   90.00
_cell.angle_gamma   90.00
#
_symmetry.space_group_name_H-M   'P 1'
#
loop_
_entity.id
_entity.type
_entity.pdbx_description
1 polymer ?
#
loop_
_entity_poly.entity_id
_entity_poly.type
_entity_poly.pdbx_seq_one_letter_code
_entity_poly.pdbx_strand_id
1 'polypeptide(L)'
;MDMELTQNFLRGKNPCAMGYRWFVRNNLAGGDYQAAMDTQVAAGRVEDARWLLENFGSTNSVLELEHLEADNFVYAGTLIVHGDVRVPGQLLVGRSLQAGGGIRAGKLEAGEEIQCGGAIFAGELLQAGGSIKSAWSVEVEGELRAEDLRCGWELRGGSHVKLKGNAHIGQEVQVQGDMHCSKGLKAGGAIEVQGLLDVGHGIAGNDGILCGNHIQAGWGIKAQGDIRATCSIRSGETLQADGEIAAGPGYGVFAGMNVQMQAWPDCAWVRALKKPEALISGFWEGRPAFA
;
A
#
# COMPACT_ATOMS: atom_id res chain seq x y z
N MET A 1 -17.74 -13.75 -25.07
CA MET A 1 -17.84 -15.20 -24.82
C MET A 1 -17.83 -15.33 -23.32
N ASP A 2 -19.00 -15.59 -22.76
CA ASP A 2 -19.13 -15.80 -21.33
C ASP A 2 -18.37 -17.09 -20.99
N MET A 3 -17.60 -17.03 -19.90
CA MET A 3 -16.76 -18.15 -19.50
C MET A 3 -17.65 -19.21 -18.86
N GLU A 4 -17.71 -20.40 -19.43
CA GLU A 4 -18.46 -21.53 -18.85
C GLU A 4 -17.53 -22.40 -17.99
N LEU A 5 -17.89 -22.58 -16.71
CA LEU A 5 -17.13 -23.47 -15.81
C LEU A 5 -17.54 -24.93 -16.01
N THR A 6 -16.68 -25.76 -16.61
CA THR A 6 -16.94 -27.21 -16.70
C THR A 6 -16.27 -28.00 -15.58
N GLN A 7 -16.84 -29.16 -15.22
CA GLN A 7 -16.26 -30.04 -14.19
C GLN A 7 -14.85 -30.53 -14.54
N ASN A 8 -14.56 -30.69 -15.84
CA ASN A 8 -13.24 -31.10 -16.31
C ASN A 8 -12.22 -29.97 -16.10
N PHE A 9 -12.60 -28.72 -16.38
CA PHE A 9 -11.76 -27.55 -16.11
C PHE A 9 -11.46 -27.38 -14.62
N LEU A 10 -12.48 -27.51 -13.77
CA LEU A 10 -12.28 -27.51 -12.32
C LEU A 10 -11.34 -28.63 -11.88
N ARG A 11 -11.56 -29.87 -12.32
CA ARG A 11 -10.69 -30.99 -11.92
C ARG A 11 -9.23 -30.77 -12.35
N GLY A 12 -8.99 -30.17 -13.52
CA GLY A 12 -7.65 -29.85 -14.00
C GLY A 12 -6.87 -28.85 -13.14
N LYS A 13 -7.55 -28.05 -12.30
CA LYS A 13 -6.93 -27.07 -11.40
C LYS A 13 -6.73 -27.58 -9.97
N ASN A 14 -7.01 -28.86 -9.70
CA ASN A 14 -6.86 -29.50 -8.39
C ASN A 14 -7.51 -28.75 -7.20
N PRO A 15 -8.83 -28.47 -7.27
CA PRO A 15 -9.57 -27.85 -6.17
C PRO A 15 -9.57 -28.75 -4.92
N CYS A 16 -9.82 -28.14 -3.77
CA CYS A 16 -10.00 -28.92 -2.55
C CYS A 16 -11.18 -29.90 -2.69
N ALA A 17 -11.06 -31.09 -2.10
CA ALA A 17 -12.07 -32.14 -2.25
C ALA A 17 -13.45 -31.76 -1.70
N MET A 18 -13.51 -30.84 -0.74
CA MET A 18 -14.77 -30.33 -0.18
C MET A 18 -15.45 -29.34 -1.14
N GLY A 19 -14.72 -28.35 -1.63
CA GLY A 19 -15.22 -27.34 -2.58
C GLY A 19 -15.66 -27.97 -3.90
N TYR A 20 -14.88 -28.91 -4.45
CA TYR A 20 -15.27 -29.63 -5.68
C TYR A 20 -16.57 -30.41 -5.51
N ARG A 21 -16.72 -31.16 -4.40
CA ARG A 21 -17.95 -31.91 -4.11
C ARG A 21 -19.16 -30.98 -3.98
N TRP A 22 -18.97 -29.83 -3.34
CA TRP A 22 -20.03 -28.83 -3.17
C TRP A 22 -20.42 -28.22 -4.52
N PHE A 23 -19.45 -27.86 -5.36
CA PHE A 23 -19.68 -27.32 -6.71
C PHE A 23 -20.51 -28.26 -7.59
N VAL A 24 -20.15 -29.54 -7.60
CA VAL A 24 -20.88 -30.58 -8.37
C VAL A 24 -22.29 -30.78 -7.81
N ARG A 25 -22.44 -30.82 -6.47
CA ARG A 25 -23.74 -31.03 -5.82
C ARG A 25 -24.74 -29.90 -6.09
N ASN A 26 -24.26 -28.67 -6.25
CA ASN A 26 -25.10 -27.50 -6.54
C ASN A 26 -25.28 -27.25 -8.05
N ASN A 27 -24.86 -28.20 -8.89
CA ASN A 27 -25.03 -28.15 -10.35
C ASN A 27 -24.51 -26.85 -10.99
N LEU A 28 -23.37 -26.34 -10.50
CA LEU A 28 -22.75 -25.12 -11.02
C LEU A 28 -21.95 -25.35 -12.31
N ALA A 29 -21.84 -26.60 -12.76
CA ALA A 29 -21.13 -26.96 -13.98
C ALA A 29 -21.92 -26.56 -15.23
N GLY A 30 -21.26 -25.90 -16.18
CA GLY A 30 -21.88 -25.36 -17.39
C GLY A 30 -22.76 -24.12 -17.14
N GLY A 31 -22.76 -23.61 -15.89
CA GLY A 31 -23.40 -22.36 -15.55
C GLY A 31 -22.52 -21.15 -15.85
N ASP A 32 -23.16 -19.98 -15.79
CA ASP A 32 -22.47 -18.69 -15.85
C ASP A 32 -21.43 -18.56 -14.71
N TYR A 33 -20.25 -18.06 -15.05
CA TYR A 33 -19.12 -17.96 -14.14
C TYR A 33 -19.42 -17.08 -12.92
N GLN A 34 -20.06 -15.93 -13.14
CA GLN A 34 -20.41 -15.02 -12.06
C GLN A 34 -21.51 -15.62 -11.19
N ALA A 35 -22.54 -16.22 -11.78
CA ALA A 35 -23.60 -16.89 -11.02
C ALA A 35 -23.07 -18.02 -10.12
N ALA A 36 -22.05 -18.76 -10.57
CA ALA A 36 -21.40 -19.79 -9.76
C ALA A 36 -20.66 -19.21 -8.55
N MET A 37 -20.03 -18.03 -8.69
CA MET A 37 -19.40 -17.30 -7.58
C MET A 37 -20.44 -16.73 -6.63
N ASP A 38 -21.48 -16.08 -7.15
CA ASP A 38 -22.58 -15.52 -6.34
C ASP A 38 -23.25 -16.59 -5.48
N THR A 39 -23.47 -17.79 -6.05
CA THR A 39 -24.05 -18.92 -5.31
C THR A 39 -23.15 -19.39 -4.17
N GLN A 40 -21.82 -19.33 -4.34
CA GLN A 40 -20.86 -19.66 -3.29
C GLN A 40 -20.80 -18.60 -2.21
N VAL A 41 -20.80 -17.32 -2.58
CA VAL A 41 -20.82 -16.19 -1.64
C VAL A 41 -22.09 -16.24 -0.80
N ALA A 42 -23.25 -16.46 -1.41
CA ALA A 42 -24.54 -16.60 -0.71
C ALA A 42 -24.56 -17.79 0.28
N ALA A 43 -23.76 -18.83 0.02
CA ALA A 43 -23.60 -19.99 0.91
C ALA A 43 -22.48 -19.79 1.97
N GLY A 44 -21.91 -18.60 2.08
CA GLY A 44 -20.79 -18.30 2.99
C GLY A 44 -19.45 -18.92 2.59
N ARG A 45 -19.33 -19.39 1.34
CA ARG A 45 -18.12 -20.04 0.80
C ARG A 45 -17.28 -19.04 -0.01
N VAL A 46 -17.01 -17.88 0.56
CA VAL A 46 -16.34 -16.77 -0.12
C VAL A 46 -14.94 -17.16 -0.59
N GLU A 47 -14.21 -17.96 0.19
CA GLU A 47 -12.89 -18.48 -0.19
C GLU A 47 -12.91 -19.40 -1.41
N ASP A 48 -13.99 -20.17 -1.63
CA ASP A 48 -14.11 -20.97 -2.85
C ASP A 48 -14.38 -20.07 -4.08
N ALA A 49 -15.16 -19.00 -3.92
CA ALA A 49 -15.37 -18.00 -4.97
C ALA A 49 -14.08 -17.23 -5.30
N ARG A 50 -13.31 -16.84 -4.26
CA ARG A 50 -11.97 -16.26 -4.42
C ARG A 50 -11.04 -17.21 -5.18
N TRP A 51 -11.02 -18.49 -4.80
CA TRP A 51 -10.20 -19.51 -5.46
C TRP A 51 -10.55 -19.65 -6.94
N LEU A 52 -11.84 -19.60 -7.30
CA LEU A 52 -12.25 -19.59 -8.71
C LEU A 52 -11.60 -18.42 -9.45
N LEU A 53 -11.74 -17.21 -8.92
CA LEU A 53 -11.19 -16.00 -9.54
C LEU A 53 -9.67 -16.05 -9.70
N GLU A 54 -8.95 -16.56 -8.70
CA GLU A 54 -7.49 -16.72 -8.77
C GLU A 54 -7.04 -17.75 -9.81
N ASN A 55 -7.82 -18.82 -10.04
CA ASN A 55 -7.39 -19.93 -10.89
C ASN A 55 -7.87 -19.84 -12.35
N PHE A 56 -9.00 -19.17 -12.56
CA PHE A 56 -9.65 -19.00 -13.86
C PHE A 56 -9.50 -17.59 -14.41
N GLY A 57 -9.16 -16.63 -13.55
CA GLY A 57 -8.92 -15.25 -13.94
C GLY A 57 -10.20 -14.40 -13.99
N SER A 58 -9.97 -13.12 -14.25
CA SER A 58 -11.01 -12.10 -14.37
C SER A 58 -11.71 -12.10 -15.73
N THR A 59 -12.93 -11.56 -15.78
CA THR A 59 -13.67 -11.30 -17.03
C THR A 59 -13.50 -9.85 -17.48
N ASN A 60 -13.90 -9.53 -18.72
CA ASN A 60 -13.95 -8.15 -19.22
C ASN A 60 -15.32 -7.47 -18.95
N SER A 61 -16.18 -8.05 -18.11
CA SER A 61 -17.49 -7.50 -17.83
C SER A 61 -17.39 -6.30 -16.88
N VAL A 62 -18.31 -5.36 -17.01
CA VAL A 62 -18.43 -4.19 -16.13
C VAL A 62 -19.79 -4.27 -15.43
N LEU A 63 -19.78 -4.15 -14.11
CA LEU A 63 -21.00 -4.03 -13.31
C LEU A 63 -21.05 -2.61 -12.76
N GLU A 64 -22.14 -1.91 -13.05
CA GLU A 64 -22.40 -0.55 -12.56
C GLU A 64 -23.53 -0.59 -11.53
N LEU A 65 -23.33 0.05 -10.38
CA LEU A 65 -24.29 0.16 -9.28
C LEU A 65 -24.34 1.59 -8.77
N GLU A 66 -25.50 2.02 -8.25
CA GLU A 66 -25.58 3.29 -7.52
C GLU A 66 -24.92 3.17 -6.14
N HIS A 67 -25.20 2.09 -5.41
CA HIS A 67 -24.66 1.80 -4.09
C HIS A 67 -24.40 0.29 -3.95
N LEU A 68 -23.42 -0.08 -3.13
CA LEU A 68 -23.15 -1.48 -2.78
C LEU A 68 -23.18 -1.68 -1.27
N GLU A 69 -24.14 -2.49 -0.80
CA GLU A 69 -24.20 -2.98 0.58
C GLU A 69 -24.44 -4.50 0.57
N ALA A 70 -23.49 -5.26 1.10
CA ALA A 70 -23.54 -6.72 1.16
C ALA A 70 -22.59 -7.22 2.26
N ASP A 71 -22.83 -8.40 2.85
CA ASP A 71 -21.89 -8.96 3.83
C ASP A 71 -20.55 -9.33 3.17
N ASN A 72 -20.61 -9.93 1.98
CA ASN A 72 -19.47 -10.29 1.13
C ASN A 72 -19.86 -10.06 -0.32
N PHE A 73 -18.89 -9.69 -1.16
CA PHE A 73 -19.11 -9.44 -2.58
C PHE A 73 -17.89 -9.86 -3.40
N VAL A 74 -18.11 -10.72 -4.40
CA VAL A 74 -17.06 -11.20 -5.31
C VAL A 74 -17.53 -10.97 -6.73
N TYR A 75 -16.77 -10.22 -7.53
CA TYR A 75 -17.10 -9.96 -8.93
C TYR A 75 -15.91 -10.20 -9.84
N ALA A 76 -16.14 -10.90 -10.96
CA ALA A 76 -15.08 -11.35 -11.85
C ALA A 76 -14.44 -10.24 -12.67
N GLY A 77 -15.19 -9.17 -12.95
CA GLY A 77 -14.82 -8.10 -13.86
C GLY A 77 -14.45 -6.81 -13.15
N THR A 78 -14.79 -5.68 -13.78
CA THR A 78 -14.65 -4.34 -13.21
C THR A 78 -15.95 -3.92 -12.51
N LEU A 79 -15.83 -3.41 -11.29
CA LEU A 79 -16.96 -2.90 -10.52
C LEU A 79 -16.91 -1.36 -10.47
N ILE A 80 -18.00 -0.72 -10.85
CA ILE A 80 -18.20 0.73 -10.75
C ILE A 80 -19.39 0.98 -9.83
N VAL A 81 -19.16 1.72 -8.76
CA VAL A 81 -20.20 2.15 -7.82
C VAL A 81 -20.22 3.67 -7.77
N HIS A 82 -21.34 4.30 -8.10
CA HIS A 82 -21.42 5.77 -8.15
C HIS A 82 -21.38 6.41 -6.76
N GLY A 83 -21.95 5.75 -5.76
CA GLY A 83 -21.95 6.17 -4.36
C GLY A 83 -21.01 5.35 -3.49
N ASP A 84 -21.44 5.13 -2.24
CA ASP A 84 -20.66 4.41 -1.23
C ASP A 84 -20.69 2.89 -1.41
N VAL A 85 -19.62 2.26 -0.93
CA VAL A 85 -19.45 0.81 -0.87
C VAL A 85 -19.27 0.38 0.58
N ARG A 86 -20.12 -0.53 1.05
CA ARG A 86 -20.08 -1.09 2.41
C ARG A 86 -20.15 -2.62 2.37
N VAL A 87 -19.00 -3.26 2.60
CA VAL A 87 -18.87 -4.73 2.59
C VAL A 87 -18.06 -5.20 3.80
N PRO A 88 -18.67 -5.35 5.00
CA PRO A 88 -17.92 -5.62 6.23
C PRO A 88 -17.09 -6.91 6.21
N GLY A 89 -17.45 -7.88 5.37
CA GLY A 89 -16.62 -9.05 5.08
C GLY A 89 -15.64 -8.76 3.94
N GLN A 90 -15.64 -9.63 2.93
CA GLN A 90 -14.73 -9.55 1.80
C GLN A 90 -15.37 -8.91 0.58
N LEU A 91 -14.70 -7.90 0.03
CA LEU A 91 -14.93 -7.31 -1.28
C LEU A 91 -13.77 -7.68 -2.20
N LEU A 92 -14.03 -8.56 -3.16
CA LEU A 92 -13.06 -9.03 -4.15
C LEU A 92 -13.53 -8.69 -5.56
N VAL A 93 -12.73 -7.92 -6.30
CA VAL A 93 -13.00 -7.52 -7.68
C VAL A 93 -11.86 -8.03 -8.57
N GLY A 94 -12.19 -8.79 -9.61
CA GLY A 94 -11.19 -9.43 -10.46
C GLY A 94 -10.34 -8.44 -11.26
N ARG A 95 -10.88 -7.27 -11.56
CA ARG A 95 -10.17 -6.19 -12.25
C ARG A 95 -10.11 -4.94 -11.38
N SER A 96 -10.63 -3.83 -11.90
CA SER A 96 -10.59 -2.54 -11.23
C SER A 96 -11.88 -2.27 -10.44
N LEU A 97 -11.74 -1.57 -9.32
CA LEU A 97 -12.84 -1.06 -8.51
C LEU A 97 -12.85 0.47 -8.58
N GLN A 98 -13.96 1.05 -8.99
CA GLN A 98 -14.21 2.48 -8.90
C GLN A 98 -15.40 2.74 -7.98
N ALA A 99 -15.21 3.57 -6.96
CA ALA A 99 -16.26 4.08 -6.11
C ALA A 99 -16.28 5.62 -6.17
N GLY A 100 -17.44 6.23 -6.41
CA GLY A 100 -17.59 7.68 -6.35
C GLY A 100 -17.66 8.20 -4.91
N GLY A 101 -18.16 7.39 -3.98
CA GLY A 101 -18.17 7.66 -2.54
C GLY A 101 -17.00 7.03 -1.78
N GLY A 102 -17.19 6.77 -0.50
CA GLY A 102 -16.25 6.06 0.35
C GLY A 102 -16.37 4.54 0.24
N ILE A 103 -15.28 3.83 0.52
CA ILE A 103 -15.27 2.36 0.58
C ILE A 103 -14.98 1.93 2.02
N ARG A 104 -15.87 1.13 2.60
CA ARG A 104 -15.64 0.44 3.87
C ARG A 104 -15.76 -1.05 3.66
N ALA A 105 -14.67 -1.78 3.86
CA ALA A 105 -14.66 -3.24 3.78
C ALA A 105 -13.88 -3.90 4.93
N GLY A 106 -14.14 -5.17 5.20
CA GLY A 106 -13.24 -5.96 6.06
C GLY A 106 -11.96 -6.27 5.30
N LYS A 107 -12.09 -6.98 4.19
CA LYS A 107 -11.00 -7.32 3.26
C LYS A 107 -11.30 -6.78 1.88
N LEU A 108 -10.46 -5.90 1.36
CA LEU A 108 -10.61 -5.29 0.04
C LEU A 108 -9.49 -5.73 -0.90
N GLU A 109 -9.86 -6.43 -1.96
CA GLU A 109 -8.95 -6.95 -2.98
C GLU A 109 -9.43 -6.56 -4.38
N ALA A 110 -8.57 -5.92 -5.18
CA ALA A 110 -8.78 -5.69 -6.61
C ALA A 110 -7.61 -6.25 -7.41
N GLY A 111 -7.90 -6.94 -8.52
CA GLY A 111 -6.87 -7.51 -9.40
C GLY A 111 -6.05 -6.45 -10.14
N GLU A 112 -6.61 -5.25 -10.34
CA GLU A 112 -5.96 -4.13 -11.02
C GLU A 112 -5.96 -2.88 -10.10
N GLU A 113 -6.69 -1.82 -10.45
CA GLU A 113 -6.70 -0.56 -9.71
C GLU A 113 -7.88 -0.42 -8.74
N ILE A 114 -7.68 0.39 -7.69
CA ILE A 114 -8.76 0.89 -6.83
C ILE A 114 -8.79 2.41 -6.93
N GLN A 115 -9.93 2.96 -7.34
CA GLN A 115 -10.16 4.41 -7.39
C GLN A 115 -11.37 4.75 -6.52
N CYS A 116 -11.18 5.65 -5.55
CA CYS A 116 -12.18 6.02 -4.57
C CYS A 116 -12.30 7.55 -4.50
N GLY A 117 -13.51 8.07 -4.72
CA GLY A 117 -13.83 9.50 -4.60
C GLY A 117 -13.93 10.00 -3.17
N GLY A 118 -14.00 9.10 -2.18
CA GLY A 118 -13.95 9.40 -0.75
C GLY A 118 -12.75 8.75 -0.05
N ALA A 119 -12.96 8.38 1.21
CA ALA A 119 -11.99 7.64 2.01
C ALA A 119 -12.11 6.13 1.81
N ILE A 120 -11.00 5.40 2.01
CA ILE A 120 -10.98 3.92 2.03
C ILE A 120 -10.70 3.46 3.46
N PHE A 121 -11.56 2.59 3.98
CA PHE A 121 -11.38 1.89 5.25
C PHE A 121 -11.35 0.38 5.01
N ALA A 122 -10.29 -0.30 5.45
CA ALA A 122 -10.16 -1.76 5.40
C ALA A 122 -9.74 -2.34 6.76
N GLY A 123 -10.46 -3.34 7.27
CA GLY A 123 -10.16 -3.95 8.58
C GLY A 123 -8.97 -4.93 8.58
N GLU A 124 -8.80 -5.72 7.52
CA GLU A 124 -7.83 -6.83 7.52
C GLU A 124 -6.77 -6.69 6.42
N LEU A 125 -7.19 -6.27 5.24
CA LEU A 125 -6.32 -6.17 4.08
C LEU A 125 -6.88 -5.17 3.08
N LEU A 126 -6.00 -4.34 2.54
CA LEU A 126 -6.22 -3.57 1.34
C LEU A 126 -5.18 -3.98 0.29
N GLN A 127 -5.62 -4.62 -0.78
CA GLN A 127 -4.76 -5.09 -1.85
C GLN A 127 -5.25 -4.65 -3.24
N ALA A 128 -4.35 -4.06 -4.01
CA ALA A 128 -4.54 -3.83 -5.44
C ALA A 128 -3.38 -4.45 -6.23
N GLY A 129 -3.68 -5.07 -7.36
CA GLY A 129 -2.63 -5.53 -8.29
C GLY A 129 -1.88 -4.38 -8.95
N GLY A 130 -2.50 -3.21 -9.06
CA GLY A 130 -1.95 -1.96 -9.57
C GLY A 130 -1.99 -0.83 -8.54
N SER A 131 -2.50 0.34 -8.94
CA SER A 131 -2.52 1.54 -8.11
C SER A 131 -3.77 1.67 -7.23
N ILE A 132 -3.60 2.27 -6.04
CA ILE A 132 -4.69 2.71 -5.17
C ILE A 132 -4.73 4.23 -5.16
N LYS A 133 -5.87 4.81 -5.52
CA LYS A 133 -6.13 6.24 -5.52
C LYS A 133 -7.37 6.54 -4.67
N SER A 134 -7.19 7.33 -3.62
CA SER A 134 -8.28 7.87 -2.82
C SER A 134 -8.22 9.41 -2.86
N ALA A 135 -9.37 10.06 -3.01
CA ALA A 135 -9.43 11.52 -2.96
C ALA A 135 -9.18 12.06 -1.54
N TRP A 136 -9.51 11.27 -0.50
CA TRP A 136 -9.35 11.65 0.91
C TRP A 136 -8.30 10.76 1.58
N SER A 137 -8.64 10.12 2.69
CA SER A 137 -7.72 9.32 3.52
C SER A 137 -7.82 7.82 3.21
N VAL A 138 -6.73 7.10 3.49
CA VAL A 138 -6.70 5.63 3.45
C VAL A 138 -6.36 5.12 4.83
N GLU A 139 -7.25 4.33 5.42
CA GLU A 139 -7.09 3.70 6.73
C GLU A 139 -7.22 2.18 6.60
N VAL A 140 -6.18 1.47 7.04
CA VAL A 140 -6.12 0.02 6.97
C VAL A 140 -5.63 -0.50 8.32
N GLU A 141 -6.45 -1.25 9.04
CA GLU A 141 -6.06 -1.84 10.33
C GLU A 141 -5.04 -2.98 10.13
N GLY A 142 -5.20 -3.77 9.07
CA GLY A 142 -4.26 -4.83 8.69
C GLY A 142 -3.21 -4.41 7.65
N GLU A 143 -2.93 -5.29 6.69
CA GLU A 143 -1.87 -5.05 5.70
C GLU A 143 -2.34 -4.22 4.50
N LEU A 144 -1.46 -3.36 3.95
CA LEU A 144 -1.68 -2.65 2.69
C LEU A 144 -0.66 -3.09 1.64
N ARG A 145 -1.13 -3.54 0.48
CA ARG A 145 -0.29 -3.97 -0.66
C ARG A 145 -0.77 -3.35 -1.97
N ALA A 146 0.11 -2.64 -2.68
CA ALA A 146 -0.19 -2.09 -4.00
C ALA A 146 1.08 -1.85 -4.82
N GLU A 147 0.93 -1.46 -6.08
CA GLU A 147 2.04 -0.86 -6.84
C GLU A 147 2.29 0.56 -6.35
N ASP A 148 1.39 1.49 -6.66
CA ASP A 148 1.46 2.88 -6.22
C ASP A 148 0.28 3.22 -5.29
N LEU A 149 0.51 4.10 -4.32
CA LEU A 149 -0.52 4.64 -3.45
C LEU A 149 -0.57 6.17 -3.57
N ARG A 150 -1.77 6.70 -3.81
CA ARG A 150 -2.05 8.12 -3.71
C ARG A 150 -3.29 8.35 -2.87
N CYS A 151 -3.16 9.12 -1.80
CA CYS A 151 -4.31 9.62 -1.05
C CYS A 151 -4.20 11.15 -0.89
N GLY A 152 -5.34 11.82 -0.89
CA GLY A 152 -5.39 13.27 -0.83
C GLY A 152 -5.06 13.82 0.55
N TRP A 153 -5.35 13.08 1.61
CA TRP A 153 -5.11 13.47 3.00
C TRP A 153 -4.12 12.50 3.66
N GLU A 154 -4.50 11.83 4.75
CA GLU A 154 -3.60 10.96 5.51
C GLU A 154 -3.63 9.48 5.09
N LEU A 155 -2.55 8.78 5.42
CA LEU A 155 -2.45 7.33 5.42
C LEU A 155 -2.30 6.81 6.85
N ARG A 156 -3.20 5.93 7.27
CA ARG A 156 -3.13 5.20 8.55
C ARG A 156 -3.02 3.70 8.30
N GLY A 157 -1.90 3.10 8.67
CA GLY A 157 -1.66 1.66 8.60
C GLY A 157 -1.48 1.05 9.99
N GLY A 158 -2.36 0.13 10.38
CA GLY A 158 -2.28 -0.60 11.65
C GLY A 158 -1.28 -1.76 11.63
N SER A 159 -0.81 -2.17 10.46
CA SER A 159 0.23 -3.19 10.28
C SER A 159 1.26 -2.75 9.23
N HIS A 160 1.74 -3.66 8.39
CA HIS A 160 2.74 -3.40 7.35
C HIS A 160 2.14 -2.77 6.09
N VAL A 161 2.85 -1.79 5.53
CA VAL A 161 2.54 -1.18 4.23
C VAL A 161 3.64 -1.56 3.24
N LYS A 162 3.28 -2.23 2.14
CA LYS A 162 4.20 -2.70 1.11
C LYS A 162 3.79 -2.19 -0.28
N LEU A 163 4.60 -1.30 -0.84
CA LEU A 163 4.39 -0.69 -2.15
C LEU A 163 5.54 -1.02 -3.09
N LYS A 164 5.24 -1.51 -4.29
CA LYS A 164 6.27 -1.76 -5.33
C LYS A 164 6.70 -0.48 -6.06
N GLY A 165 5.93 0.58 -5.89
CA GLY A 165 6.08 1.87 -6.54
C GLY A 165 6.24 2.98 -5.51
N ASN A 166 5.51 4.07 -5.72
CA ASN A 166 5.58 5.29 -4.93
C ASN A 166 4.39 5.42 -3.97
N ALA A 167 4.63 6.14 -2.88
CA ALA A 167 3.58 6.68 -2.02
C ALA A 167 3.54 8.21 -2.15
N HIS A 168 2.37 8.75 -2.51
CA HIS A 168 2.09 10.19 -2.56
C HIS A 168 0.92 10.52 -1.63
N ILE A 169 1.24 11.03 -0.45
CA ILE A 169 0.30 11.27 0.63
C ILE A 169 0.19 12.78 0.84
N GLY A 170 -1.02 13.31 0.78
CA GLY A 170 -1.21 14.76 0.80
C GLY A 170 -0.98 15.40 2.18
N GLN A 171 -1.14 14.64 3.26
CA GLN A 171 -0.91 15.09 4.64
C GLN A 171 -0.01 14.09 5.37
N GLU A 172 -0.43 13.56 6.53
CA GLU A 172 0.40 12.71 7.38
C GLU A 172 0.42 11.24 6.97
N VAL A 173 1.52 10.56 7.30
CA VAL A 173 1.67 9.10 7.24
C VAL A 173 1.86 8.58 8.64
N GLN A 174 1.01 7.64 9.06
CA GLN A 174 1.13 6.92 10.33
C GLN A 174 1.04 5.43 10.09
N VAL A 175 2.14 4.70 10.33
CA VAL A 175 2.22 3.25 10.14
C VAL A 175 2.74 2.60 11.42
N GLN A 176 1.98 1.67 11.99
CA GLN A 176 2.36 0.94 13.21
C GLN A 176 3.34 -0.20 12.93
N GLY A 177 3.30 -0.80 11.73
CA GLY A 177 4.28 -1.79 11.30
C GLY A 177 5.45 -1.17 10.52
N ASP A 178 6.01 -1.97 9.63
CA ASP A 178 7.02 -1.53 8.67
C ASP A 178 6.36 -0.86 7.45
N MET A 179 7.04 0.14 6.88
CA MET A 179 6.67 0.75 5.61
C MET A 179 7.78 0.52 4.59
N HIS A 180 7.48 -0.27 3.55
CA HIS A 180 8.37 -0.51 2.43
C HIS A 180 7.81 0.10 1.14
N CYS A 181 8.60 0.93 0.46
CA CYS A 181 8.30 1.48 -0.86
C CYS A 181 9.48 1.25 -1.80
N SER A 182 9.33 0.48 -2.88
CA SER A 182 10.48 0.22 -3.76
C SER A 182 10.92 1.45 -4.58
N LYS A 183 10.09 2.50 -4.69
CA LYS A 183 10.46 3.80 -5.29
C LYS A 183 10.50 4.91 -4.24
N GLY A 184 9.73 5.99 -4.37
CA GLY A 184 9.77 7.15 -3.46
C GLY A 184 8.59 7.23 -2.49
N LEU A 185 8.82 7.89 -1.35
CA LEU A 185 7.78 8.27 -0.40
C LEU A 185 7.72 9.79 -0.28
N LYS A 186 6.56 10.38 -0.56
CA LYS A 186 6.29 11.81 -0.35
C LYS A 186 5.06 12.00 0.52
N ALA A 187 5.22 12.77 1.59
CA ALA A 187 4.14 13.19 2.48
C ALA A 187 4.10 14.72 2.59
N GLY A 188 2.88 15.29 2.58
CA GLY A 188 2.68 16.72 2.79
C GLY A 188 2.73 17.15 4.26
N GLY A 189 2.75 16.21 5.20
CA GLY A 189 2.93 16.43 6.63
C GLY A 189 4.00 15.49 7.22
N ALA A 190 3.80 15.10 8.48
CA ALA A 190 4.71 14.23 9.21
C ALA A 190 4.68 12.78 8.69
N ILE A 191 5.82 12.10 8.77
CA ILE A 191 5.95 10.67 8.48
C ILE A 191 6.32 9.96 9.78
N GLU A 192 5.41 9.16 10.30
CA GLU A 192 5.58 8.38 11.53
C GLU A 192 5.44 6.90 11.22
N VAL A 193 6.54 6.15 11.37
CA VAL A 193 6.57 4.69 11.15
C VAL A 193 7.16 4.03 12.37
N GLN A 194 6.38 3.25 13.12
CA GLN A 194 6.87 2.60 14.34
C GLN A 194 7.85 1.45 14.03
N GLY A 195 7.70 0.78 12.89
CA GLY A 195 8.64 -0.23 12.40
C GLY A 195 9.79 0.35 11.58
N LEU A 196 10.32 -0.44 10.66
CA LEU A 196 11.31 -0.06 9.65
C LEU A 196 10.68 0.84 8.58
N LEU A 197 11.34 1.94 8.25
CA LEU A 197 11.05 2.75 7.06
C LEU A 197 12.11 2.49 6.00
N ASP A 198 11.75 1.75 4.95
CA ASP A 198 12.65 1.33 3.87
C ASP A 198 12.12 1.77 2.50
N VAL A 199 12.84 2.69 1.86
CA VAL A 199 12.42 3.33 0.62
C VAL A 199 13.52 3.24 -0.43
N GLY A 200 13.23 2.63 -1.58
CA GLY A 200 14.25 2.33 -2.60
C GLY A 200 14.88 3.58 -3.25
N HIS A 201 14.11 4.67 -3.36
CA HIS A 201 14.58 5.97 -3.87
C HIS A 201 14.72 6.97 -2.73
N GLY A 202 13.97 8.08 -2.78
CA GLY A 202 14.03 9.15 -1.78
C GLY A 202 12.79 9.25 -0.90
N ILE A 203 12.98 9.83 0.27
CA ILE A 203 11.92 10.15 1.24
C ILE A 203 11.82 11.68 1.33
N ALA A 204 10.62 12.22 1.18
CA ALA A 204 10.36 13.65 1.32
C ALA A 204 9.15 13.91 2.21
N GLY A 205 9.37 14.53 3.36
CA GLY A 205 8.33 15.05 4.26
C GLY A 205 8.38 16.57 4.34
N ASN A 206 7.23 17.22 4.41
CA ASN A 206 7.13 18.65 4.69
C ASN A 206 7.02 18.96 6.20
N ASP A 207 7.21 17.96 7.05
CA ASP A 207 7.35 18.11 8.50
C ASP A 207 8.43 17.12 8.99
N GLY A 208 8.35 16.62 10.22
CA GLY A 208 9.25 15.63 10.78
C GLY A 208 9.09 14.22 10.20
N ILE A 209 10.19 13.46 10.22
CA ILE A 209 10.22 12.02 9.93
C ILE A 209 10.65 11.32 11.21
N LEU A 210 9.74 10.54 11.80
CA LEU A 210 9.95 9.78 13.02
C LEU A 210 9.82 8.29 12.73
N CYS A 211 10.84 7.53 13.10
CA CYS A 211 10.88 6.10 12.90
C CYS A 211 11.25 5.36 14.18
N GLY A 212 10.43 4.37 14.54
CA GLY A 212 10.64 3.50 15.69
C GLY A 212 11.68 2.40 15.46
N ASN A 213 12.30 2.34 14.28
CA ASN A 213 13.42 1.46 13.96
C ASN A 213 14.46 2.18 13.06
N HIS A 214 14.97 1.53 12.00
CA HIS A 214 15.89 2.13 11.03
C HIS A 214 15.14 2.97 9.99
N ILE A 215 15.77 4.03 9.50
CA ILE A 215 15.35 4.74 8.28
C ILE A 215 16.35 4.43 7.18
N GLN A 216 15.88 3.99 6.02
CA GLN A 216 16.70 3.67 4.86
C GLN A 216 16.09 4.29 3.59
N ALA A 217 16.93 5.00 2.84
CA ALA A 217 16.60 5.52 1.52
C ALA A 217 17.76 5.27 0.54
N GLY A 218 17.46 4.75 -0.65
CA GLY A 218 18.49 4.49 -1.67
C GLY A 218 19.05 5.76 -2.32
N TRP A 219 18.31 6.88 -2.28
CA TRP A 219 18.76 8.21 -2.69
C TRP A 219 18.81 9.13 -1.46
N GLY A 220 18.25 10.33 -1.54
CA GLY A 220 18.22 11.29 -0.45
C GLY A 220 17.01 11.19 0.48
N ILE A 221 17.17 11.71 1.70
CA ILE A 221 16.07 11.93 2.66
C ILE A 221 15.97 13.43 2.92
N LYS A 222 14.76 13.99 2.81
CA LYS A 222 14.48 15.39 3.07
C LYS A 222 13.28 15.56 4.01
N ALA A 223 13.45 16.37 5.04
CA ALA A 223 12.41 16.79 5.97
C ALA A 223 12.50 18.31 6.23
N GLN A 224 11.35 18.97 6.41
CA GLN A 224 11.31 20.35 6.93
C GLN A 224 11.25 20.39 8.47
N GLY A 225 11.05 19.24 9.12
CA GLY A 225 11.19 19.09 10.57
C GLY A 225 12.46 18.34 10.96
N ASP A 226 12.38 17.63 12.08
CA ASP A 226 13.42 16.71 12.55
C ASP A 226 13.39 15.39 11.77
N ILE A 227 14.53 14.73 11.63
CA ILE A 227 14.62 13.32 11.19
C ILE A 227 15.14 12.51 12.38
N ARG A 228 14.30 11.66 12.95
CA ARG A 228 14.65 10.83 14.11
C ARG A 228 14.36 9.37 13.87
N ALA A 229 15.35 8.53 14.16
CA ALA A 229 15.23 7.09 14.17
C ALA A 229 15.66 6.56 15.54
N THR A 230 14.99 5.54 16.07
CA THR A 230 15.47 4.83 17.28
C THR A 230 16.70 3.96 16.98
N CYS A 231 16.94 3.63 15.71
CA CYS A 231 18.12 2.91 15.24
C CYS A 231 18.94 3.79 14.28
N SER A 232 19.54 3.22 13.23
CA SER A 232 20.36 3.97 12.27
C SER A 232 19.55 4.70 11.21
N ILE A 233 20.09 5.82 10.72
CA ILE A 233 19.60 6.52 9.53
C ILE A 233 20.59 6.26 8.39
N ARG A 234 20.12 5.78 7.24
CA ARG A 234 20.94 5.51 6.06
C ARG A 234 20.33 6.15 4.82
N SER A 235 21.11 6.99 4.15
CA SER A 235 20.79 7.59 2.86
C SER A 235 21.89 7.26 1.86
N GLY A 236 21.48 6.87 0.65
CA GLY A 236 22.40 6.62 -0.46
C GLY A 236 23.09 7.88 -0.95
N GLU A 237 22.41 9.02 -0.90
CA GLU A 237 22.91 10.31 -1.39
C GLU A 237 22.86 11.38 -0.29
N THR A 238 21.95 12.35 -0.40
CA THR A 238 21.86 13.54 0.45
C THR A 238 20.94 13.34 1.65
N LEU A 239 21.27 13.97 2.77
CA LEU A 239 20.44 13.92 3.97
C LEU A 239 20.19 15.33 4.49
N GLN A 240 18.93 15.76 4.44
CA GLN A 240 18.52 17.12 4.78
C GLN A 240 17.38 17.12 5.80
N ALA A 241 17.60 17.82 6.91
CA ALA A 241 16.55 18.26 7.82
C ALA A 241 16.64 19.78 7.99
N ASP A 242 15.52 20.46 8.21
CA ASP A 242 15.58 21.85 8.71
C ASP A 242 15.73 21.91 10.23
N GLY A 243 15.32 20.84 10.93
CA GLY A 243 15.56 20.58 12.34
C GLY A 243 16.81 19.73 12.61
N GLU A 244 16.72 18.87 13.62
CA GLU A 244 17.78 17.94 14.02
C GLU A 244 17.72 16.61 13.25
N ILE A 245 18.88 15.99 13.05
CA ILE A 245 18.97 14.59 12.63
C ILE A 245 19.54 13.80 13.80
N ALA A 246 18.81 12.79 14.27
CA ALA A 246 19.23 11.96 15.39
C ALA A 246 18.95 10.47 15.11
N ALA A 247 20.01 9.67 15.12
CA ALA A 247 19.92 8.23 15.26
C ALA A 247 19.86 7.87 16.75
N GLY A 248 19.38 6.66 17.07
CA GLY A 248 19.31 6.22 18.45
C GLY A 248 20.68 5.89 19.05
N PRO A 249 20.78 5.75 20.39
CA PRO A 249 22.03 5.50 21.08
C PRO A 249 22.77 4.27 20.54
N GLY A 250 24.06 4.44 20.21
CA GLY A 250 24.89 3.37 19.64
C GLY A 250 24.73 3.13 18.13
N TYR A 251 23.78 3.81 17.47
CA TYR A 251 23.61 3.77 16.02
C TYR A 251 24.19 5.01 15.34
N GLY A 252 24.59 4.84 14.07
CA GLY A 252 25.14 5.91 13.24
C GLY A 252 24.12 6.52 12.28
N VAL A 253 24.43 7.74 11.85
CA VAL A 253 23.85 8.41 10.68
C VAL A 253 24.82 8.27 9.52
N PHE A 254 24.33 7.72 8.41
CA PHE A 254 25.11 7.43 7.21
C PHE A 254 24.47 8.11 6.00
N ALA A 255 25.21 8.98 5.33
CA ALA A 255 24.84 9.57 4.05
C ALA A 255 25.92 9.27 2.99
N GLY A 256 25.60 9.47 1.72
CA GLY A 256 26.52 9.24 0.61
C GLY A 256 26.93 7.79 0.39
N MET A 257 26.15 6.83 0.88
CA MET A 257 26.48 5.40 0.82
C MET A 257 26.64 4.88 -0.62
N ASN A 258 26.03 5.56 -1.59
CA ASN A 258 26.06 5.23 -3.01
C ASN A 258 26.89 6.25 -3.84
N VAL A 259 27.60 7.17 -3.19
CA VAL A 259 28.33 8.26 -3.84
C VAL A 259 29.84 8.12 -3.56
N GLN A 260 30.67 8.31 -4.60
CA GLN A 260 32.12 8.32 -4.43
C GLN A 260 32.57 9.50 -3.55
N MET A 261 33.52 9.26 -2.64
CA MET A 261 33.96 10.26 -1.64
C MET A 261 34.38 11.60 -2.24
N GLN A 262 35.03 11.59 -3.40
CA GLN A 262 35.46 12.80 -4.11
C GLN A 262 34.30 13.69 -4.58
N ALA A 263 33.11 13.12 -4.79
CA ALA A 263 31.91 13.82 -5.22
C ALA A 263 30.96 14.15 -4.06
N TRP A 264 31.34 13.83 -2.81
CA TRP A 264 30.48 14.09 -1.66
C TRP A 264 30.08 15.56 -1.47
N PRO A 265 30.95 16.56 -1.69
CA PRO A 265 30.56 17.96 -1.57
C PRO A 265 29.37 18.35 -2.46
N ASP A 266 29.24 17.72 -3.63
CA ASP A 266 28.21 18.03 -4.62
C ASP A 266 26.97 17.13 -4.48
N CYS A 267 27.15 15.87 -4.07
CA CYS A 267 26.12 14.83 -4.21
C CYS A 267 25.76 14.08 -2.91
N ALA A 268 26.54 14.20 -1.84
CA ALA A 268 26.32 13.49 -0.57
C ALA A 268 26.41 14.40 0.65
N TRP A 269 25.94 15.63 0.49
CA TRP A 269 25.94 16.59 1.57
C TRP A 269 24.88 16.24 2.63
N VAL A 270 25.19 16.61 3.86
CA VAL A 270 24.34 16.48 5.04
C VAL A 270 24.12 17.86 5.61
N ARG A 271 22.85 18.26 5.72
CA ARG A 271 22.43 19.57 6.25
C ARG A 271 21.37 19.38 7.32
N ALA A 272 21.56 20.05 8.46
CA ALA A 272 20.65 20.07 9.59
C ALA A 272 20.88 21.34 10.41
N LEU A 273 20.05 21.56 11.43
CA LEU A 273 20.21 22.66 12.39
C LEU A 273 21.60 22.66 13.07
N LYS A 274 22.12 21.47 13.38
CA LYS A 274 23.47 21.23 13.92
C LYS A 274 24.05 19.95 13.32
N LYS A 275 25.37 19.81 13.36
CA LYS A 275 26.03 18.57 12.91
C LYS A 275 25.52 17.39 13.76
N PRO A 276 25.00 16.31 13.16
CA PRO A 276 24.57 15.15 13.94
C PRO A 276 25.76 14.53 14.66
N GLU A 277 25.65 14.30 15.96
CA GLU A 277 26.74 13.74 16.77
C GLU A 277 27.17 12.35 16.26
N ALA A 278 26.21 11.56 15.79
CA ALA A 278 26.40 10.23 15.26
C ALA A 278 26.69 10.18 13.74
N LEU A 279 27.06 11.30 13.10
CA LEU A 279 27.36 11.31 11.67
C LEU A 279 28.66 10.55 11.35
N ILE A 280 28.55 9.44 10.62
CA ILE A 280 29.67 8.56 10.25
C ILE A 280 30.14 8.80 8.80
N SER A 281 29.23 9.06 7.86
CA SER A 281 29.55 9.26 6.44
C SER A 281 28.71 10.37 5.80
N GLY A 282 29.20 10.93 4.69
CA GLY A 282 28.63 12.09 4.01
C GLY A 282 29.40 13.38 4.30
N PHE A 283 29.14 14.41 3.49
CA PHE A 283 29.79 15.71 3.61
C PHE A 283 28.94 16.63 4.47
N TRP A 284 29.36 16.88 5.71
CA TRP A 284 28.68 17.89 6.54
C TRP A 284 28.87 19.27 5.93
N GLU A 285 27.78 19.88 5.50
CA GLU A 285 27.75 21.27 5.07
C GLU A 285 27.02 22.06 6.15
N GLY A 286 27.80 22.76 6.98
CA GLY A 286 27.22 23.68 7.94
C GLY A 286 26.37 24.70 7.18
N ARG A 287 25.17 25.03 7.70
CA ARG A 287 24.43 26.18 7.17
C ARG A 287 25.42 27.35 7.12
N PRO A 288 25.56 28.07 5.98
CA PRO A 288 26.18 29.38 6.05
C PRO A 288 25.41 30.15 7.12
N ALA A 289 26.12 30.70 8.11
CA ALA A 289 25.52 31.57 9.09
C ALA A 289 24.87 32.72 8.29
N PHE A 290 23.55 32.68 8.13
CA PHE A 290 22.84 33.80 7.54
C PHE A 290 22.92 34.94 8.58
N ALA A 291 23.65 35.97 8.18
CA ALA A 291 23.57 37.32 8.73
C ALA A 291 22.18 37.92 8.46
#